data_AF-A0A284RPG0-F1
#
_entry.id   AF-A0A284RPG0-F1
#
_cell.length_a   1.000
_cell.length_b   1.000
_cell.length_c   1.000
_cell.angle_alpha   90.00
_cell.angle_beta   90.00
_cell.angle_gamma   90.00
#
_symmetry.space_group_name_H-M   'P 1'
#
loop_
_entity.id
_entity.type
_entity.pdbx_description
1 polymer ?
#
loop_
_entity_poly.entity_id
_entity_poly.type
_entity_poly.pdbx_seq_one_letter_code
_entity_poly.pdbx_strand_id
1 'polypeptide(L)'
;MLKVTNSVLVHPLTLDEREFVIAADHEHRNAWIGPPFPLDLSALPEKANSVPLQYPSLRMGYSTNVPPLTMEQRKKIGANVTHLLSKEKLAARPPIW
;
A
#
# COMPACT_ATOMS: atom_id res chain seq x y z
N MET A 1 15.08 31.76 7.88
CA MET A 1 14.50 30.81 6.90
C MET A 1 13.60 29.86 7.69
N LEU A 2 12.27 29.95 7.54
CA LEU A 2 11.35 29.01 8.19
C LEU A 2 11.49 27.67 7.48
N LYS A 3 11.94 26.64 8.20
CA LYS A 3 12.08 25.28 7.69
C LYS A 3 10.66 24.70 7.58
N VAL A 4 10.07 24.73 6.39
CA VAL A 4 8.78 24.07 6.16
C VAL A 4 9.04 22.57 6.18
N THR A 5 8.67 21.92 7.27
CA THR A 5 8.67 20.46 7.38
C THR A 5 7.27 19.97 7.06
N ASN A 6 7.11 19.25 5.95
CA ASN A 6 5.87 18.53 5.67
C ASN A 6 5.80 17.30 6.58
N SER A 7 4.61 17.06 7.14
CA SER A 7 4.32 15.90 7.97
C SER A 7 3.36 14.99 7.20
N VAL A 8 3.72 13.72 7.06
CA VAL A 8 2.89 12.72 6.37
C VAL A 8 2.59 11.58 7.34
N LEU A 9 1.31 11.37 7.62
CA LEU A 9 0.82 10.18 8.32
C LEU A 9 0.70 9.02 7.31
N VAL A 10 1.23 7.86 7.69
CA VAL A 10 1.05 6.60 6.97
C VAL A 10 0.40 5.62 7.96
N HIS A 11 -0.72 5.02 7.58
CA HIS A 11 -1.41 3.99 8.36
C HIS A 11 -1.95 2.91 7.40
N PRO A 12 -2.22 1.69 7.88
CA PRO A 12 -2.86 0.66 7.06
C PRO A 12 -4.35 0.96 6.87
N LEU A 13 -4.93 0.40 5.82
CA LEU A 13 -6.35 0.48 5.50
C LEU A 13 -7.04 -0.81 5.95
N THR A 14 -7.37 -0.91 7.24
CA THR A 14 -8.09 -2.06 7.78
C THR A 14 -9.52 -1.69 8.19
N LEU A 15 -10.21 -2.59 8.90
CA LEU A 15 -11.53 -2.27 9.44
C LEU A 15 -11.43 -1.48 10.74
N ASP A 16 -10.32 -1.58 11.49
CA ASP A 16 -10.22 -1.07 12.86
C ASP A 16 -9.71 0.38 12.89
N GLU A 17 -10.60 1.32 12.56
CA GLU A 17 -10.31 2.75 12.54
C GLU A 17 -9.97 3.29 13.95
N ARG A 18 -10.78 2.92 14.97
CA ARG A 18 -10.56 3.25 16.40
C ARG A 18 -10.87 2.13 17.41
N GLU A 19 -11.52 1.03 17.02
CA GLU A 19 -12.20 0.10 17.95
C GLU A 19 -11.29 -0.56 19.02
N PHE A 20 -9.98 -0.68 18.78
CA PHE A 20 -9.10 -1.40 19.70
C PHE A 20 -7.79 -0.64 19.95
N VAL A 21 -7.41 -0.48 21.22
CA VAL A 21 -6.26 0.35 21.62
C VAL A 21 -4.95 -0.07 20.94
N ILE A 22 -4.74 -1.34 20.59
CA ILE A 22 -3.53 -1.74 19.85
C ILE A 22 -3.73 -1.83 18.33
N ALA A 23 -4.98 -1.76 17.86
CA ALA A 23 -5.32 -1.92 16.43
C ALA A 23 -5.87 -0.64 15.78
N ALA A 24 -6.04 0.46 16.49
CA ALA A 24 -6.51 1.71 15.91
C ALA A 24 -5.53 2.21 14.83
N ASP A 25 -5.98 2.17 13.57
CA ASP A 25 -5.14 2.48 12.39
C ASP A 25 -4.52 3.87 12.49
N HIS A 26 -5.32 4.87 12.85
CA HIS A 26 -4.91 6.26 12.85
C HIS A 26 -4.12 6.68 14.10
N GLU A 27 -4.18 5.89 15.18
CA GLU A 27 -3.58 6.26 16.48
C GLU A 27 -2.34 5.43 16.82
N HIS A 28 -2.41 4.11 16.61
CA HIS A 28 -1.40 3.17 17.09
C HIS A 28 -0.66 2.47 15.95
N ARG A 29 -1.36 2.08 14.88
CA ARG A 29 -0.75 1.42 13.72
C ARG A 29 -0.35 2.42 12.65
N ASN A 30 0.31 3.51 13.03
CA ASN A 30 0.78 4.52 12.10
C ASN A 30 2.30 4.72 12.12
N ALA A 31 2.76 5.43 11.12
CA ALA A 31 4.10 5.98 11.05
C ALA A 31 4.02 7.42 10.52
N TRP A 32 4.99 8.24 10.88
CA TRP A 32 5.11 9.61 10.40
C TRP A 32 6.40 9.79 9.60
N ILE A 33 6.28 10.42 8.43
CA ILE A 33 7.41 10.99 7.70
C ILE A 33 7.44 12.48 8.04
N GLY A 34 8.42 12.91 8.83
CA GLY A 34 8.50 14.25 9.39
C GLY A 34 7.98 14.31 10.84
N PRO A 35 7.88 15.52 11.43
CA PRO A 35 7.34 15.69 12.79
C PRO A 35 5.88 15.24 12.87
N PRO A 36 5.45 14.52 13.91
CA PRO A 36 4.05 14.16 14.08
C PRO A 36 3.18 15.41 14.31
N PHE A 37 1.91 15.34 13.90
CA PHE A 37 0.93 16.41 14.05
C PHE A 37 -0.31 15.89 14.81
N PRO A 38 -0.89 16.65 15.75
CA PRO A 38 -2.07 16.21 16.49
C PRO A 38 -3.28 16.04 15.54
N LEU A 39 -3.94 14.88 15.62
CA LEU A 39 -5.12 14.56 14.83
C LEU A 39 -6.36 14.55 15.71
N ASP A 40 -7.45 15.13 15.21
CA ASP A 40 -8.78 14.92 15.78
C ASP A 40 -9.40 13.67 15.16
N LEU A 41 -9.49 12.60 15.94
CA LEU A 41 -10.02 11.32 15.50
C LEU A 41 -11.51 11.15 15.78
N SER A 42 -12.20 12.16 16.35
CA SER A 42 -13.61 12.01 16.76
C SER A 42 -14.56 11.78 15.59
N ALA A 43 -14.15 12.18 14.38
CA ALA A 43 -14.93 12.01 13.15
C ALA A 43 -14.84 10.60 12.55
N LEU A 44 -13.89 9.77 12.99
CA LEU A 44 -13.73 8.41 12.48
C LEU A 44 -14.70 7.46 13.17
N PRO A 45 -15.26 6.45 12.48
CA PRO A 45 -15.99 5.37 13.14
C PRO A 45 -15.02 4.52 13.99
N GLU A 46 -15.55 3.66 14.87
CA GLU A 46 -14.72 2.67 15.56
C GLU A 46 -14.26 1.56 14.59
N LYS A 47 -15.19 1.06 13.79
CA LYS A 47 -14.94 0.16 12.67
C LYS A 47 -15.52 0.67 11.37
N ALA A 48 -14.80 0.44 10.28
CA ALA A 48 -15.32 0.61 8.94
C ALA A 48 -16.29 -0.54 8.57
N ASN A 49 -17.30 -0.23 7.76
CA ASN A 49 -18.27 -1.23 7.26
C ASN A 49 -17.65 -2.19 6.24
N SER A 50 -16.55 -1.78 5.61
CA SER A 50 -15.83 -2.53 4.59
C SER A 50 -14.38 -2.05 4.55
N VAL A 51 -13.46 -2.90 4.10
CA VAL A 51 -12.04 -2.52 3.97
C VAL A 51 -11.92 -1.30 3.06
N PRO A 52 -11.35 -0.18 3.54
CA PRO A 52 -11.22 1.02 2.72
C PRO A 52 -10.25 0.76 1.57
N LEU A 53 -10.62 1.26 0.38
CA LEU A 53 -9.84 1.11 -0.83
C LEU A 53 -9.29 2.48 -1.26
N GLN A 54 -8.04 2.49 -1.70
CA GLN A 54 -7.43 3.68 -2.26
C GLN A 54 -7.90 3.86 -3.71
N TYR A 55 -8.68 4.92 -3.97
CA TYR A 55 -9.22 5.27 -5.30
C TYR A 55 -9.96 4.12 -6.02
N PRO A 56 -11.05 3.58 -5.44
CA PRO A 56 -11.77 2.44 -6.01
C PRO A 56 -12.31 2.71 -7.43
N SER A 57 -12.57 3.98 -7.78
CA SER A 57 -13.02 4.39 -9.10
C SER A 57 -12.02 4.08 -10.22
N LEU A 58 -10.72 3.99 -9.92
CA LEU A 58 -9.69 3.68 -10.92
C LEU A 58 -9.69 2.22 -11.35
N ARG A 59 -10.28 1.31 -10.55
CA ARG A 59 -10.29 -0.15 -10.81
C ARG A 59 -8.89 -0.73 -11.07
N MET A 60 -7.90 -0.25 -10.32
CA MET A 60 -6.51 -0.72 -10.38
C MET A 60 -6.07 -1.30 -9.04
N GLY A 61 -4.92 -1.99 -9.02
CA GLY A 61 -4.36 -2.56 -7.79
C GLY A 61 -5.34 -3.52 -7.11
N TYR A 62 -5.62 -3.28 -5.83
CA TYR A 62 -6.57 -4.07 -5.03
C TYR A 62 -8.04 -3.87 -5.43
N SER A 63 -8.36 -2.82 -6.20
CA SER A 63 -9.71 -2.57 -6.73
C SER A 63 -9.89 -3.09 -8.16
N THR A 64 -8.94 -3.86 -8.68
CA THR A 64 -9.00 -4.38 -10.05
C THR A 64 -10.11 -5.40 -10.23
N ASN A 65 -10.82 -5.29 -11.36
CA ASN A 65 -11.79 -6.30 -11.81
C ASN A 65 -11.15 -7.29 -12.80
N VAL A 66 -9.85 -7.13 -13.09
CA VAL A 66 -9.12 -8.06 -13.95
C VAL A 66 -8.90 -9.37 -13.19
N PRO A 67 -9.33 -10.52 -13.73
CA PRO A 67 -9.13 -11.80 -13.07
C PRO A 67 -7.65 -12.05 -12.78
N PRO A 68 -7.31 -12.68 -11.64
CA PRO A 68 -5.93 -13.01 -11.33
C PRO A 68 -5.39 -14.01 -12.35
N LEU A 69 -4.14 -13.79 -12.78
CA LEU A 69 -3.44 -14.73 -13.65
C LEU A 69 -3.29 -16.09 -12.94
N THR A 70 -3.41 -17.19 -13.67
CA THR A 70 -3.09 -18.52 -13.12
C THR A 70 -1.60 -18.63 -12.81
N MET A 71 -1.20 -19.61 -11.99
CA MET A 71 0.22 -19.87 -11.72
C MET A 71 1.03 -20.15 -12.99
N GLU A 72 0.46 -20.88 -13.95
CA GLU A 72 1.10 -21.17 -15.23
C GLU A 72 1.28 -19.91 -16.08
N GLN A 73 0.24 -19.08 -16.17
CA GLN A 73 0.31 -17.79 -16.86
C GLN A 73 1.37 -16.87 -16.23
N ARG A 74 1.38 -16.77 -14.89
CA ARG A 74 2.41 -15.99 -14.15
C ARG A 74 3.82 -16.48 -14.48
N LYS A 75 4.05 -17.79 -14.46
CA LYS A 75 5.36 -18.38 -14.80
C LYS A 75 5.76 -18.09 -16.24
N LYS A 76 4.84 -18.25 -17.20
CA LYS A 76 5.10 -17.98 -18.62
C LYS A 76 5.43 -16.51 -18.89
N ILE A 77 4.65 -15.59 -18.32
CA ILE A 77 4.90 -14.14 -18.44
C ILE A 77 6.22 -13.78 -17.77
N GLY A 78 6.47 -14.28 -16.56
CA GLY A 78 7.72 -14.07 -15.84
C GLY A 78 8.94 -14.55 -16.62
N ALA A 79 8.90 -15.75 -17.21
CA ALA A 79 9.99 -16.27 -18.04
C ALA A 79 10.24 -15.39 -19.27
N ASN A 80 9.19 -14.88 -19.90
CA ASN A 80 9.32 -13.95 -21.03
C ASN A 80 9.95 -12.62 -20.61
N VAL A 81 9.52 -12.06 -19.46
CA VAL A 81 10.11 -10.83 -18.91
C VAL A 81 11.60 -11.04 -18.60
N THR A 82 11.97 -12.16 -17.97
CA THR A 82 13.38 -12.51 -17.72
C THR A 82 14.17 -12.61 -19.03
N HIS A 83 13.63 -13.22 -20.08
CA HIS A 83 14.28 -13.29 -21.38
C HIS A 83 14.53 -11.90 -21.98
N LEU A 84 13.54 -11.00 -21.92
CA LEU A 84 13.67 -9.63 -22.42
C LEU A 84 14.73 -8.85 -21.61
N LEU A 85 14.65 -8.91 -20.29
CA LEU A 85 15.58 -8.20 -19.40
C LEU A 85 17.01 -8.74 -19.47
N SER A 86 17.22 -10.00 -19.87
CA SER A 86 18.57 -10.57 -20.04
C SER A 86 19.43 -9.83 -21.07
N LYS A 87 18.79 -9.09 -21.99
CA LYS A 87 19.44 -8.29 -23.03
C LYS A 87 19.60 -6.81 -22.63
N GLU A 88 19.00 -6.39 -21.52
CA GLU A 88 18.99 -5.00 -21.08
C GLU A 88 20.17 -4.73 -20.14
N LYS A 89 21.00 -3.72 -20.46
CA LYS A 89 22.24 -3.43 -19.72
C LYS A 89 21.97 -2.84 -18.34
N LEU A 90 20.87 -2.10 -18.19
CA LEU A 90 20.48 -1.47 -16.93
C LEU A 90 19.63 -2.38 -16.04
N ALA A 91 19.19 -3.53 -16.54
CA ALA A 91 18.39 -4.45 -15.76
C ALA A 91 19.24 -5.11 -14.67
N ALA A 92 18.71 -5.12 -13.45
CA ALA A 92 19.28 -5.91 -12.37
C ALA A 92 19.27 -7.39 -12.76
N ARG A 93 20.39 -8.09 -12.51
CA ARG A 93 20.46 -9.53 -12.75
C ARG A 93 19.53 -10.25 -11.75
N PRO A 94 18.84 -11.32 -12.18
CA PRO A 94 18.00 -12.08 -11.26
C PRO A 94 18.87 -12.69 -10.14
N PRO A 95 18.33 -12.82 -8.91
CA PRO A 95 19.01 -13.49 -7.82
C PRO A 95 19.30 -14.95 -8.17
N ILE A 96 20.47 -15.43 -7.74
CA ILE A 96 20.88 -16.83 -7.84
C ILE A 96 20.31 -17.51 -6.58
N TRP A 97 19.29 -18.35 -6.75
CA TRP A 97 18.73 -19.17 -5.66
C TRP A 97 19.27 -20.59 -5.74
#